data_AF-A0A832IS41-F1
#
_entry.id   AF-A0A832IS41-F1
#
_cell.length_a   1.000
_cell.length_b   1.000
_cell.length_c   1.000
_cell.angle_alpha   90.00
_cell.angle_beta   90.00
_cell.angle_gamma   90.00
#
_symmetry.space_group_name_H-M   'P 1'
#
loop_
_entity.id
_entity.type
_entity.pdbx_description
1 polymer ?
#
loop_
_entity_poly.entity_id
_entity_poly.type
_entity_poly.pdbx_seq_one_letter_code
_entity_poly.pdbx_strand_id
1 'polypeptide(L)'
;MKTIRIKFTKINAFFLVSFVLLVLATSCKEKLHTPPDEGNNEQARAEMLNHIIPLKEAAVMYREYGTQRIKLAKDSLRKKYGPNFNDTRTVWLDLTTVKEYIKYVEERSKTAGVAPTGLEFYFAVYPKGSRGKQSDHQTFFIAPTEKNGARQSGYTLVNGKKVLLNTVLNKSTDLSTSGTTQKGGFFSSTMLQDDDGLLLNRTDGTPPGGNN
;
A
#
# COMPACT_ATOMS: atom_id res chain seq x y z
N MET A 1 -40.27 -57.15 -19.42
CA MET A 1 -39.52 -56.10 -20.15
C MET A 1 -40.25 -55.76 -21.44
N LYS A 2 -40.80 -54.55 -21.58
CA LYS A 2 -41.46 -54.09 -22.82
C LYS A 2 -40.44 -53.35 -23.68
N THR A 3 -40.13 -53.89 -24.86
CA THR A 3 -39.33 -53.25 -25.90
C THR A 3 -40.17 -52.24 -26.66
N ILE A 4 -39.78 -50.97 -26.63
CA ILE A 4 -40.37 -49.88 -27.43
C ILE A 4 -39.67 -49.88 -28.79
N ARG A 5 -40.43 -50.06 -29.88
CA ARG A 5 -39.96 -49.86 -31.25
C ARG A 5 -40.30 -48.43 -31.68
N ILE A 6 -39.27 -47.64 -31.98
CA ILE A 6 -39.42 -46.29 -32.53
C ILE A 6 -39.46 -46.40 -34.07
N LYS A 7 -40.53 -45.87 -34.70
CA LYS A 7 -40.61 -45.74 -36.16
C LYS A 7 -39.99 -44.41 -36.57
N PHE A 8 -38.98 -44.45 -37.44
CA PHE A 8 -38.43 -43.27 -38.09
C PHE A 8 -39.34 -42.84 -39.25
N THR A 9 -40.11 -41.79 -39.03
CA THR A 9 -40.87 -41.10 -40.09
C THR A 9 -39.89 -40.22 -40.88
N LYS A 10 -40.06 -40.14 -42.21
CA LYS A 10 -39.19 -39.38 -43.12
C LYS A 10 -39.08 -37.92 -42.66
N ILE A 11 -37.93 -37.58 -42.05
CA ILE A 11 -37.60 -36.21 -41.64
C ILE A 11 -37.37 -35.41 -42.92
N ASN A 12 -38.17 -34.37 -43.13
CA ASN A 12 -38.06 -33.49 -44.28
C ASN A 12 -36.68 -32.82 -44.24
N ALA A 13 -35.82 -33.09 -45.23
CA ALA A 13 -34.45 -32.59 -45.27
C ALA A 13 -34.36 -31.05 -45.13
N PHE A 14 -35.44 -30.35 -45.49
CA PHE A 14 -35.60 -28.91 -45.32
C PHE A 14 -35.52 -28.44 -43.86
N PHE A 15 -36.02 -29.23 -42.89
CA PHE A 15 -35.94 -28.89 -41.47
C PHE A 15 -34.52 -29.08 -40.90
N LEU A 16 -33.76 -30.05 -41.39
CA LEU A 16 -32.37 -30.26 -41.00
C LEU A 16 -31.48 -29.12 -41.54
N VAL A 17 -31.71 -28.66 -42.77
CA VAL A 17 -30.95 -27.53 -43.36
C VAL A 17 -31.26 -26.22 -42.63
N SER A 18 -32.52 -25.99 -42.24
CA SER A 18 -32.92 -24.80 -41.48
C SER A 18 -32.31 -24.76 -40.07
N PHE A 19 -32.23 -25.90 -39.38
CA PHE A 19 -31.60 -25.98 -38.06
C PHE A 19 -30.07 -25.76 -38.13
N VAL A 20 -29.41 -26.25 -39.19
CA VAL A 20 -27.97 -26.02 -39.41
C VAL A 20 -27.67 -24.55 -39.74
N LEU A 21 -28.51 -23.87 -40.54
CA LEU A 21 -28.35 -22.43 -40.78
C LEU A 21 -28.54 -21.58 -39.52
N LEU A 22 -29.44 -21.99 -38.62
CA LEU A 22 -29.69 -21.28 -37.35
C LEU A 22 -28.51 -21.44 -36.36
N VAL A 23 -27.84 -22.60 -36.35
CA VAL A 23 -26.65 -22.86 -35.52
C VAL A 23 -25.41 -22.12 -36.06
N LEU A 24 -25.31 -21.87 -37.37
CA LEU A 24 -24.21 -21.08 -37.95
C LEU A 24 -24.32 -19.57 -37.65
N ALA A 25 -25.52 -19.06 -37.40
CA ALA A 25 -25.75 -17.65 -37.05
C ALA A 25 -25.46 -17.33 -35.57
N THR A 26 -25.31 -18.33 -34.69
CA THR A 26 -24.94 -18.16 -33.28
C THR A 26 -23.44 -18.33 -33.01
N SER A 27 -22.60 -18.41 -34.07
CA SER A 27 -21.14 -18.24 -33.96
C SER A 27 -20.83 -16.77 -33.66
N CYS A 28 -21.13 -16.36 -32.43
CA CYS A 28 -20.84 -15.04 -31.90
C CYS A 28 -19.35 -14.73 -32.00
N LYS A 29 -19.07 -13.70 -32.79
CA LYS A 29 -18.01 -12.69 -32.61
C LYS A 29 -16.98 -13.08 -31.56
N GLU A 30 -15.86 -13.63 -32.02
CA GLU A 30 -14.61 -13.52 -31.31
C GLU A 30 -14.42 -12.03 -30.99
N LYS A 31 -14.34 -11.68 -29.71
CA LYS A 31 -13.99 -10.33 -29.31
C LYS A 31 -12.58 -10.11 -29.86
N LEU A 32 -12.50 -9.42 -30.99
CA LEU A 32 -11.27 -8.76 -31.40
C LEU A 32 -10.79 -8.01 -30.17
N HIS A 33 -9.59 -8.34 -29.69
CA HIS A 33 -8.90 -7.55 -28.67
C HIS A 33 -8.72 -6.16 -29.29
N THR A 34 -9.72 -5.30 -29.12
CA THR A 34 -9.52 -3.87 -29.25
C THR A 34 -8.49 -3.53 -28.17
N PRO A 35 -7.39 -2.85 -28.52
CA PRO A 35 -6.54 -2.21 -27.53
C PRO A 35 -7.43 -1.40 -26.57
N PRO A 36 -7.06 -1.28 -25.29
CA PRO A 36 -7.84 -0.51 -24.33
C PRO A 36 -8.20 0.86 -24.93
N ASP A 37 -9.47 1.20 -24.86
CA ASP A 37 -10.02 2.49 -25.29
C ASP A 37 -9.13 3.65 -24.80
N GLU A 38 -8.42 4.29 -25.73
CA GLU A 38 -7.47 5.38 -25.45
C GLU A 38 -8.17 6.68 -25.01
N GLY A 39 -9.51 6.76 -25.10
CA GLY A 39 -10.31 7.95 -24.81
C GLY A 39 -10.43 8.35 -23.33
N ASN A 40 -10.04 7.49 -22.38
CA ASN A 40 -10.00 7.81 -20.94
C ASN A 40 -8.57 8.08 -20.42
N ASN A 41 -7.55 7.86 -21.25
CA ASN A 41 -6.15 7.94 -20.79
C ASN A 41 -5.63 9.39 -20.77
N GLU A 42 -6.09 10.24 -21.68
CA GLU A 42 -5.55 11.60 -21.80
C GLU A 42 -5.94 12.52 -20.62
N GLN A 43 -7.19 12.46 -20.16
CA GLN A 43 -7.64 13.22 -18.99
C GLN A 43 -6.93 12.75 -17.71
N ALA A 44 -6.89 11.43 -17.45
CA ALA A 44 -6.18 10.87 -16.30
C ALA A 44 -4.69 11.22 -16.31
N ARG A 45 -4.06 11.21 -17.50
CA ARG A 45 -2.66 11.64 -17.67
C ARG A 45 -2.48 13.12 -17.39
N ALA A 46 -3.39 13.97 -17.87
CA ALA A 46 -3.36 15.41 -17.61
C ALA A 46 -3.53 15.72 -16.12
N GLU A 47 -4.45 15.05 -15.44
CA GLU A 47 -4.64 15.16 -13.99
C GLU A 47 -3.36 14.76 -13.23
N MET A 48 -2.73 13.65 -13.61
CA MET A 48 -1.47 13.22 -13.00
C MET A 48 -0.33 14.21 -13.21
N LEU A 49 -0.25 14.86 -14.38
CA LEU A 49 0.77 15.89 -14.65
C LEU A 49 0.66 17.09 -13.69
N ASN A 50 -0.55 17.44 -13.24
CA ASN A 50 -0.75 18.50 -12.25
C ASN A 50 -0.18 18.17 -10.86
N HIS A 51 0.10 16.89 -10.58
CA HIS A 51 0.70 16.43 -9.32
C HIS A 51 2.24 16.27 -9.41
N ILE A 52 2.85 16.49 -10.58
CA ILE A 52 4.29 16.31 -10.79
C ILE A 52 4.99 17.68 -10.73
N ILE A 53 5.85 17.85 -9.74
CA ILE A 53 6.65 19.08 -9.62
C ILE A 53 7.79 19.12 -10.67
N PRO A 54 8.18 20.31 -11.17
CA PRO A 54 9.33 20.47 -12.05
C PRO A 54 10.66 20.16 -11.34
N LEU A 55 11.67 19.69 -12.09
CA LEU A 55 13.01 19.37 -11.56
C LEU A 55 13.67 20.54 -10.80
N LYS A 56 13.51 21.77 -11.29
CA LYS A 56 14.06 22.97 -10.63
C LYS A 56 13.48 23.17 -9.24
N GLU A 57 12.18 22.94 -9.07
CA GLU A 57 11.50 23.06 -7.78
C GLU A 57 11.99 21.97 -6.82
N ALA A 58 12.03 20.72 -7.27
CA ALA A 58 12.57 19.60 -6.49
C ALA A 58 14.01 19.87 -6.00
N ALA A 59 14.86 20.43 -6.86
CA ALA A 59 16.24 20.77 -6.51
C ALA A 59 16.33 21.89 -5.46
N VAL A 60 15.44 22.89 -5.52
CA VAL A 60 15.34 23.94 -4.49
C VAL A 60 14.90 23.32 -3.16
N MET A 61 13.80 22.56 -3.15
CA MET A 61 13.28 21.90 -1.95
C MET A 61 14.32 21.01 -1.26
N TYR A 62 15.07 20.21 -2.04
CA TYR A 62 16.12 19.33 -1.51
C TYR A 62 17.28 20.10 -0.85
N ARG A 63 17.69 21.24 -1.43
CA ARG A 63 18.72 22.11 -0.85
C ARG A 63 18.22 22.80 0.41
N GLU A 64 17.01 23.34 0.38
CA GLU A 64 16.39 24.00 1.54
C GLU A 64 16.24 23.04 2.71
N TYR A 65 15.81 21.79 2.49
CA TYR A 65 15.78 20.79 3.55
C TYR A 65 17.18 20.54 4.16
N GLY A 66 18.22 20.45 3.31
CA GLY A 66 19.60 20.32 3.76
C GLY A 66 20.08 21.49 4.62
N THR A 67 19.73 22.73 4.25
CA THR A 67 20.19 23.93 4.94
C THR A 67 19.35 24.25 6.18
N GLN A 68 18.02 24.18 6.07
CA GLN A 68 17.11 24.62 7.12
C GLN A 68 16.78 23.52 8.14
N ARG A 69 17.02 22.25 7.83
CA ARG A 69 16.74 21.14 8.75
C ARG A 69 18.00 20.39 9.13
N ILE A 70 18.68 19.82 8.15
CA ILE A 70 19.84 18.95 8.41
C ILE A 70 21.00 19.74 9.03
N LYS A 71 21.36 20.90 8.46
CA LYS A 71 22.47 21.71 8.97
C LYS A 71 22.23 22.21 10.40
N LEU A 72 20.99 22.59 10.75
CA LEU A 72 20.66 23.06 12.10
C LEU A 72 20.81 21.97 13.17
N ALA A 73 20.45 20.72 12.84
CA ALA A 73 20.51 19.61 13.78
C ALA A 73 21.87 18.87 13.77
N LYS A 74 22.71 19.10 12.76
CA LYS A 74 23.92 18.32 12.46
C LYS A 74 24.85 18.14 13.66
N ASP A 75 25.21 19.22 14.34
CA ASP A 75 26.18 19.16 15.44
C ASP A 75 25.60 18.43 16.65
N SER A 76 24.32 18.66 16.97
CA SER A 76 23.60 17.95 18.02
C SER A 76 23.48 16.45 17.73
N LEU A 77 23.15 16.09 16.48
CA LEU A 77 23.04 14.69 16.06
C LEU A 77 24.40 13.99 16.08
N ARG A 78 25.48 14.65 15.62
CA ARG A 78 26.84 14.10 15.68
C ARG A 78 27.37 13.98 17.10
N LYS A 79 27.04 14.92 17.98
CA LYS A 79 27.35 14.80 19.41
C LYS A 79 26.66 13.60 20.04
N LYS A 80 25.42 13.29 19.62
CA LYS A 80 24.63 12.19 20.17
C LYS A 80 25.00 10.82 19.60
N TYR A 81 25.20 10.71 18.29
CA TYR A 81 25.34 9.43 17.58
C TYR A 81 26.76 9.19 17.02
N GLY A 82 27.65 10.18 17.10
CA GLY A 82 29.05 10.07 16.70
C GLY A 82 29.44 11.06 15.59
N PRO A 83 30.74 11.40 15.48
CA PRO A 83 31.22 12.46 14.59
C PRO A 83 30.95 12.20 13.09
N ASN A 84 30.82 10.93 12.72
CA ASN A 84 30.56 10.48 11.35
C ASN A 84 29.06 10.34 11.03
N PHE A 85 28.17 10.62 11.99
CA PHE A 85 26.73 10.54 11.77
C PHE A 85 26.29 11.57 10.74
N ASN A 86 25.52 11.10 9.76
CA ASN A 86 24.81 11.92 8.79
C ASN A 86 23.37 11.43 8.74
N ASP A 87 22.44 12.37 8.83
CA ASP A 87 21.03 12.04 8.88
C ASP A 87 20.48 11.60 7.51
N THR A 88 19.37 10.88 7.52
CA THR A 88 18.75 10.32 6.32
C THR A 88 18.27 11.44 5.39
N ARG A 89 18.70 11.40 4.13
CA ARG A 89 18.27 12.35 3.09
C ARG A 89 17.38 11.75 2.02
N THR A 90 17.45 10.43 1.86
CA THR A 90 16.66 9.68 0.89
C THR A 90 16.27 8.35 1.50
N VAL A 91 15.10 7.86 1.11
CA VAL A 91 14.62 6.52 1.42
C VAL A 91 14.23 5.90 0.09
N TRP A 92 14.58 4.63 -0.10
CA TRP A 92 14.25 3.88 -1.29
C TRP A 92 13.19 2.82 -0.96
N LEU A 93 12.21 2.69 -1.84
CA LEU A 93 11.21 1.63 -1.81
C LEU A 93 11.18 0.97 -3.18
N ASP A 94 11.15 -0.35 -3.20
CA ASP A 94 10.90 -1.09 -4.43
C ASP A 94 9.46 -0.83 -4.94
N LEU A 95 9.34 -0.60 -6.25
CA LEU A 95 8.04 -0.27 -6.86
C LEU A 95 7.06 -1.43 -6.79
N THR A 96 7.54 -2.67 -6.91
CA THR A 96 6.70 -3.87 -6.81
C THR A 96 6.13 -3.98 -5.41
N THR A 97 6.98 -3.79 -4.39
CA THR A 97 6.59 -3.79 -2.98
C THR A 97 5.51 -2.75 -2.69
N VAL A 98 5.63 -1.53 -3.24
CA VAL A 98 4.59 -0.49 -3.04
C VAL A 98 3.26 -0.90 -3.67
N LYS A 99 3.28 -1.48 -4.89
CA LYS A 99 2.05 -1.95 -5.56
C LYS A 99 1.39 -3.10 -4.80
N GLU A 100 2.18 -4.07 -4.36
CA GLU A 100 1.69 -5.20 -3.57
C GLU A 100 1.14 -4.76 -2.22
N TYR A 101 1.78 -3.78 -1.58
CA TYR A 101 1.27 -3.17 -0.35
C TYR A 101 -0.08 -2.49 -0.57
N ILE A 102 -0.25 -1.72 -1.64
CA ILE A 102 -1.55 -1.08 -1.96
C ILE A 102 -2.63 -2.14 -2.14
N LYS A 103 -2.35 -3.20 -2.91
CA LYS A 103 -3.28 -4.34 -3.09
C LYS A 103 -3.63 -5.00 -1.76
N TYR A 104 -2.62 -5.28 -0.94
CA TYR A 104 -2.80 -5.89 0.38
C TYR A 104 -3.68 -5.03 1.30
N VAL A 105 -3.44 -3.71 1.32
CA VAL A 105 -4.27 -2.74 2.03
C VAL A 105 -5.72 -2.80 1.57
N GLU A 106 -5.98 -2.75 0.26
CA GLU A 106 -7.34 -2.78 -0.28
C GLU A 106 -8.09 -4.07 0.12
N GLU A 107 -7.42 -5.23 0.01
CA GLU A 107 -7.99 -6.53 0.36
C GLU A 107 -8.32 -6.66 1.86
N ARG A 108 -7.36 -6.30 2.72
CA ARG A 108 -7.51 -6.40 4.17
C ARG A 108 -8.50 -5.38 4.71
N SER A 109 -8.46 -4.14 4.23
CA SER A 109 -9.41 -3.11 4.64
C SER A 109 -10.84 -3.43 4.22
N LYS A 110 -11.04 -3.98 3.01
CA LYS A 110 -12.35 -4.47 2.57
C LYS A 110 -12.90 -5.55 3.51
N THR A 111 -12.06 -6.49 3.92
CA THR A 111 -12.44 -7.54 4.88
C THR A 111 -12.83 -6.96 6.24
N ALA A 112 -12.17 -5.88 6.66
CA ALA A 112 -12.48 -5.13 7.88
C ALA A 112 -13.64 -4.12 7.73
N GLY A 113 -14.30 -4.05 6.58
CA GLY A 113 -15.41 -3.12 6.32
C GLY A 113 -14.99 -1.66 6.17
N VAL A 114 -13.75 -1.40 5.76
CA VAL A 114 -13.17 -0.06 5.59
C VAL A 114 -12.79 0.14 4.12
N ALA A 115 -13.15 1.30 3.56
CA ALA A 115 -12.71 1.71 2.22
C ALA A 115 -11.52 2.69 2.37
N PRO A 116 -10.28 2.28 2.05
CA PRO A 116 -9.14 3.20 2.08
C PRO A 116 -9.31 4.32 1.05
N THR A 117 -8.92 5.53 1.42
CA THR A 117 -9.05 6.74 0.58
C THR A 117 -7.71 7.37 0.23
N GLY A 118 -6.61 6.83 0.74
CA GLY A 118 -5.27 7.34 0.47
C GLY A 118 -4.21 6.68 1.35
N LEU A 119 -3.02 7.29 1.34
CA LEU A 119 -1.87 6.90 2.15
C LEU A 119 -1.38 8.09 2.98
N GLU A 120 -0.94 7.81 4.20
CA GLU A 120 -0.32 8.79 5.08
C GLU A 120 1.09 8.32 5.46
N PHE A 121 2.05 9.24 5.43
CA PHE A 121 3.46 8.98 5.69
C PHE A 121 3.83 9.55 7.06
N TYR A 122 4.26 8.68 7.97
CA TYR A 122 4.66 9.04 9.32
C TYR A 122 6.17 9.05 9.42
N PHE A 123 6.77 10.23 9.61
CA PHE A 123 8.20 10.34 9.89
C PHE A 123 8.53 9.76 11.27
N ALA A 124 9.57 8.93 11.32
CA ALA A 124 9.98 8.20 12.51
C ALA A 124 11.52 8.10 12.58
N VAL A 125 12.03 7.53 13.66
CA VAL A 125 13.46 7.23 13.84
C VAL A 125 13.57 5.79 14.34
N TYR A 126 14.49 5.02 13.75
CA TYR A 126 14.76 3.68 14.27
C TYR A 126 15.37 3.75 15.67
N PRO A 127 14.85 3.01 16.66
CA PRO A 127 15.43 2.99 18.00
C PRO A 127 16.90 2.58 18.00
N LYS A 128 17.65 3.06 18.99
CA LYS A 128 19.04 2.66 19.22
C LYS A 128 19.16 1.13 19.34
N GLY A 129 20.13 0.55 18.64
CA GLY A 129 20.36 -0.90 18.65
C GLY A 129 19.37 -1.71 17.81
N SER A 130 18.45 -1.05 17.10
CA SER A 130 17.54 -1.71 16.15
C SER A 130 18.08 -1.65 14.72
N ARG A 131 17.78 -2.67 13.91
CA ARG A 131 18.07 -2.70 12.47
C ARG A 131 19.54 -2.42 12.07
N GLY A 132 20.49 -2.80 12.92
CA GLY A 132 21.93 -2.73 12.61
C GLY A 132 22.39 -1.34 12.22
N LYS A 133 22.91 -1.18 10.99
CA LYS A 133 23.41 0.10 10.47
C LYS A 133 22.34 1.19 10.34
N GLN A 134 21.05 0.83 10.40
CA GLN A 134 19.94 1.79 10.35
C GLN A 134 19.57 2.35 11.73
N SER A 135 20.18 1.86 12.83
CA SER A 135 19.94 2.43 14.17
C SER A 135 20.09 3.95 14.17
N ASP A 136 19.21 4.63 14.89
CA ASP A 136 19.23 6.08 15.11
C ASP A 136 18.97 6.95 13.85
N HIS A 137 18.80 6.35 12.68
CA HIS A 137 18.49 7.06 11.44
C HIS A 137 17.00 7.37 11.29
N GLN A 138 16.69 8.54 10.72
CA GLN A 138 15.34 8.89 10.34
C GLN A 138 14.81 7.90 9.29
N THR A 139 13.54 7.56 9.40
CA THR A 139 12.77 6.70 8.50
C THR A 139 11.34 7.22 8.38
N PHE A 140 10.47 6.48 7.71
CA PHE A 140 9.02 6.68 7.79
C PHE A 140 8.29 5.35 7.71
N PHE A 141 7.06 5.31 8.18
CA PHE A 141 6.13 4.23 7.85
C PHE A 141 4.91 4.78 7.12
N ILE A 142 4.32 3.95 6.27
CA ILE A 142 3.13 4.26 5.48
C ILE A 142 1.94 3.57 6.13
N ALA A 143 0.81 4.27 6.21
CA ALA A 143 -0.46 3.71 6.63
C ALA A 143 -1.55 4.07 5.61
N PRO A 144 -2.57 3.22 5.42
CA PRO A 144 -3.77 3.63 4.72
C PRO A 144 -4.54 4.68 5.50
N THR A 145 -5.28 5.53 4.79
CA THR A 145 -6.18 6.51 5.38
C THR A 145 -7.63 6.18 5.07
N GLU A 146 -8.53 6.62 5.95
CA GLU A 146 -9.94 6.74 5.66
C GLU A 146 -10.40 8.18 5.84
N LYS A 147 -11.43 8.56 5.10
CA LYS A 147 -12.08 9.86 5.27
C LYS A 147 -13.01 9.80 6.49
N ASN A 148 -12.69 10.56 7.52
CA ASN A 148 -13.55 10.80 8.67
C ASN A 148 -14.00 12.27 8.67
N GLY A 149 -15.19 12.52 8.10
CA GLY A 149 -15.70 13.87 7.88
C GLY A 149 -14.80 14.66 6.92
N ALA A 150 -14.23 15.77 7.40
CA ALA A 150 -13.35 16.66 6.64
C ALA A 150 -11.87 16.26 6.69
N ARG A 151 -11.49 15.23 7.46
CA ARG A 151 -10.09 14.84 7.68
C ARG A 151 -9.81 13.45 7.12
N GLN A 152 -8.59 13.28 6.63
CA GLN A 152 -7.99 11.97 6.39
C GLN A 152 -7.34 11.51 7.71
N SER A 153 -7.44 10.23 8.04
CA SER A 153 -6.79 9.69 9.24
C SER A 153 -6.20 8.32 8.95
N GLY A 154 -4.91 8.17 9.24
CA GLY A 154 -4.21 6.90 9.16
C GLY A 154 -4.75 5.87 10.14
N TYR A 155 -4.82 4.62 9.69
CA TYR A 155 -5.24 3.48 10.51
C TYR A 155 -4.38 2.24 10.24
N THR A 156 -4.48 1.29 11.16
CA THR A 156 -4.04 -0.10 10.96
C THR A 156 -5.17 -1.05 11.33
N LEU A 157 -4.98 -2.33 11.08
CA LEU A 157 -5.78 -3.38 11.69
C LEU A 157 -5.01 -3.99 12.87
N VAL A 158 -5.79 -4.39 13.87
CA VAL A 158 -5.39 -5.22 15.01
C VAL A 158 -6.51 -6.24 15.18
N ASN A 159 -6.20 -7.52 15.01
CA ASN A 159 -7.18 -8.61 15.09
C ASN A 159 -8.41 -8.38 14.19
N GLY A 160 -8.19 -7.96 12.95
CA GLY A 160 -9.21 -7.68 11.93
C GLY A 160 -9.99 -6.39 12.14
N LYS A 161 -9.69 -5.63 13.20
CA LYS A 161 -10.42 -4.41 13.56
C LYS A 161 -9.59 -3.17 13.30
N LYS A 162 -10.23 -2.17 12.71
CA LYS A 162 -9.64 -0.85 12.48
C LYS A 162 -9.25 -0.17 13.79
N VAL A 163 -8.01 0.31 13.85
CA VAL A 163 -7.47 1.17 14.91
C VAL A 163 -6.88 2.43 14.28
N LEU A 164 -7.33 3.60 14.72
CA LEU A 164 -6.82 4.89 14.25
C LEU A 164 -5.46 5.20 14.86
N LEU A 165 -4.48 5.57 14.04
CA LEU A 165 -3.11 5.78 14.49
C LEU A 165 -2.96 6.98 15.42
N ASN A 166 -3.73 8.04 15.21
CA ASN A 166 -3.73 9.21 16.10
C ASN A 166 -4.15 8.87 17.55
N THR A 167 -4.87 7.76 17.77
CA THR A 167 -5.25 7.30 19.11
C THR A 167 -4.16 6.48 19.79
N VAL A 168 -3.24 5.92 19.01
CA VAL A 168 -2.15 5.06 19.50
C VAL A 168 -0.86 5.86 19.64
N LEU A 169 -0.48 6.62 18.61
CA LEU A 169 0.79 7.36 18.56
C LEU A 169 0.85 8.54 19.53
N ASN A 170 -0.29 9.16 19.85
CA ASN A 170 -0.36 10.29 20.80
C ASN A 170 -0.55 9.85 22.26
N LYS A 171 -0.76 8.56 22.50
CA LYS A 171 -0.82 8.03 23.86
C LYS A 171 0.57 7.57 24.25
N SER A 172 1.23 8.37 25.08
CA SER A 172 2.41 7.98 25.85
C SER A 172 2.02 6.91 26.89
N THR A 173 1.65 5.72 26.44
CA THR A 173 1.53 4.54 27.29
C THR A 173 2.74 3.68 27.03
N ASP A 174 3.50 3.40 28.08
CA ASP A 174 4.67 2.53 28.14
C ASP A 174 4.58 1.33 27.18
N LEU A 175 5.06 1.51 25.94
CA LEU A 175 5.41 0.41 25.02
C LEU A 175 6.78 -0.19 25.39
N SER A 176 7.27 0.11 26.59
CA SER A 176 8.46 -0.44 27.21
C SER A 176 8.19 -1.89 27.60
N THR A 177 8.48 -2.81 26.69
CA THR A 177 8.57 -4.22 27.05
C THR A 177 9.93 -4.45 27.72
N SER A 178 10.00 -4.22 29.02
CA SER A 178 10.94 -4.91 29.93
C SER A 178 10.49 -4.74 31.38
N GLY A 179 10.10 -5.84 32.02
CA GLY A 179 9.87 -5.92 33.47
C GLY A 179 8.40 -5.95 33.90
N THR A 180 7.90 -7.16 34.13
CA THR A 180 6.89 -7.55 35.14
C THR A 180 6.01 -6.42 35.73
N THR A 181 4.73 -6.37 35.32
CA THR A 181 3.51 -6.38 36.17
C THR A 181 2.34 -5.80 35.35
N GLN A 182 1.29 -6.61 35.13
CA GLN A 182 0.03 -6.15 34.57
C GLN A 182 -0.64 -5.13 35.49
N LYS A 183 -0.94 -3.92 34.99
CA LYS A 183 -2.08 -3.11 35.41
C LYS A 183 -2.70 -2.43 34.19
N GLY A 184 -4.03 -2.41 34.15
CA GLY A 184 -4.85 -2.19 32.96
C GLY A 184 -4.53 -0.93 32.16
N GLY A 185 -4.13 -1.14 30.91
CA GLY A 185 -4.06 -0.17 29.83
C GLY A 185 -4.20 -0.98 28.54
N PHE A 186 -5.17 -0.61 27.70
CA PHE A 186 -5.76 -1.42 26.62
C PHE A 186 -4.85 -1.71 25.39
N PHE A 187 -3.55 -1.93 25.57
CA PHE A 187 -2.65 -2.30 24.46
C PHE A 187 -1.61 -3.32 24.95
N SER A 188 -1.93 -4.61 24.82
CA SER A 188 -0.98 -5.70 25.09
C SER A 188 0.09 -5.73 23.99
N SER A 189 1.36 -5.92 24.35
CA SER A 189 2.49 -6.12 23.42
C SER A 189 2.24 -7.23 22.38
N THR A 190 1.35 -8.18 22.69
CA THR A 190 0.89 -9.24 21.79
C THR A 190 0.05 -8.73 20.62
N MET A 191 -0.65 -7.58 20.75
CA MET A 191 -1.40 -6.93 19.65
C MET A 191 -0.50 -6.21 18.64
N LEU A 192 0.79 -6.01 18.95
CA LEU A 192 1.74 -5.31 18.08
C LEU A 192 2.49 -6.27 17.13
N GLN A 193 2.17 -7.57 17.19
CA GLN A 193 2.74 -8.63 16.34
C GLN A 193 1.64 -9.33 15.53
N ASP A 194 0.60 -8.60 15.11
CA ASP A 194 -0.50 -9.20 14.36
C ASP A 194 -0.17 -9.37 12.87
N ASP A 195 -0.53 -10.54 12.32
CA ASP A 195 -0.40 -10.96 10.91
C ASP A 195 -1.27 -10.15 9.92
N ASP A 196 -1.96 -9.12 10.40
CA ASP A 196 -2.86 -8.28 9.62
C ASP A 196 -2.60 -6.77 9.71
N GLY A 197 -1.51 -6.36 10.35
CA GLY A 197 -1.09 -4.96 10.38
C GLY A 197 -0.94 -4.36 8.98
N LEU A 198 -1.28 -3.08 8.85
CA LEU A 198 -1.25 -2.34 7.57
C LEU A 198 -0.12 -1.30 7.51
N LEU A 199 0.88 -1.39 8.39
CA LEU A 199 1.95 -0.40 8.48
C LEU A 199 3.19 -0.86 7.69
N LEU A 200 3.48 -0.18 6.58
CA LEU A 200 4.66 -0.48 5.77
C LEU A 200 5.86 0.36 6.19
N ASN A 201 6.92 -0.30 6.65
CA ASN A 201 8.24 0.29 6.88
C ASN A 201 9.39 -0.71 6.68
N ARG A 202 9.08 -2.00 6.64
CA ARG A 202 10.03 -3.06 6.30
C ARG A 202 10.09 -3.20 4.79
N THR A 203 10.78 -2.28 4.15
CA THR A 203 11.42 -2.58 2.88
C THR A 203 12.88 -2.89 3.19
N ASP A 204 13.46 -3.76 2.40
CA ASP A 204 14.90 -3.99 2.23
C ASP A 204 15.68 -2.74 1.77
N GLY A 205 15.01 -1.58 1.71
CA GLY A 205 15.61 -0.27 1.45
C GLY A 205 16.62 0.11 2.52
N THR A 206 17.87 -0.25 2.27
CA THR A 206 19.03 0.34 2.90
C THR A 206 18.97 1.87 2.75
N PRO A 207 19.15 2.68 3.82
CA PRO A 207 19.63 4.04 3.61
C PRO A 207 20.91 3.93 2.77
N PRO A 208 21.14 4.85 1.82
CA PRO A 208 22.34 4.79 0.99
C PRO A 208 23.52 4.65 1.93
N GLY A 209 24.29 3.58 1.76
CA GLY A 209 25.56 3.45 2.46
C GLY A 209 26.33 4.73 2.21
N GLY A 210 26.66 5.46 3.27
CA GLY A 210 27.63 6.54 3.15
C GLY A 210 28.89 5.90 2.58
N ASN A 211 29.17 6.19 1.32
CA ASN A 211 30.50 5.91 0.77
C ASN A 211 31.45 6.79 1.59
N ASN A 212 32.30 6.13 2.38
CA ASN A 212 33.55 6.72 2.85
C ASN A 212 34.42 7.05 1.63
#